data_AF-A0A9D5VR37-F1
#
_entry.id   AF-A0A9D5VR37-F1
#
_cell.length_a   1.000
_cell.length_b   1.000
_cell.length_c   1.000
_cell.angle_alpha   90.00
_cell.angle_beta   90.00
_cell.angle_gamma   90.00
#
_symmetry.space_group_name_H-M   'P 1'
#
loop_
_entity.id
_entity.type
_entity.pdbx_description
1 polymer ?
#
loop_
_entity_poly.entity_id
_entity_poly.type
_entity_poly.pdbx_seq_one_letter_code
_entity_poly.pdbx_strand_id
1 'polypeptide(L)'
;FNLYTGTVSEIDKKDLTILGRIIAAAYHQKDLKIPVIYKPTDSLNLSHLTFAFEDNMWYVFPGHSAPVDSNTKSLMKGRALISNSDIVYLTAYIVWNNLFLENWMHMAPNSSGVTIQEVINLGNKIKSMMLTYNTSVVERNNYLKKERISKMIVVVSFENLSEEKDINNFCVIYKNNWGEVFVLRLNSKHKLAAFLKKNINQKSKVETYCYLQKSAKYYDKIIERTKKIISSSLGNGHGSSTNLFILGEHPIVYID
;
A
#
# COMPACT_ATOMS: atom_id res chain seq x y z
N PHE A 1 -38.76 45.53 -12.28
CA PHE A 1 -37.88 44.50 -11.68
C PHE A 1 -37.68 43.40 -12.72
N ASN A 2 -36.55 43.43 -13.43
CA ASN A 2 -36.21 42.41 -14.42
C ASN A 2 -35.80 41.12 -13.69
N LEU A 3 -36.54 40.05 -13.98
CA LEU A 3 -36.27 38.71 -13.50
C LEU A 3 -35.04 38.13 -14.20
N TYR A 4 -34.12 37.66 -13.36
CA TYR A 4 -32.93 36.87 -13.65
C TYR A 4 -32.99 36.06 -14.94
N THR A 5 -32.16 36.44 -15.90
CA THR A 5 -31.66 35.53 -16.92
C THR A 5 -30.87 34.44 -16.19
N GLY A 6 -31.38 33.22 -16.21
CA GLY A 6 -30.66 32.05 -15.73
C GLY A 6 -29.35 31.93 -16.48
N THR A 7 -28.24 32.23 -15.79
CA THR A 7 -26.92 31.82 -16.22
C THR A 7 -26.91 30.30 -16.22
N VAL A 8 -27.05 29.71 -17.41
CA VAL A 8 -26.53 28.37 -17.66
C VAL A 8 -25.06 28.48 -17.30
N SER A 9 -24.68 28.04 -16.10
CA SER A 9 -23.27 28.00 -15.71
C SER A 9 -22.62 26.99 -16.63
N GLU A 10 -21.90 27.48 -17.64
CA GLU A 10 -20.97 26.64 -18.39
C GLU A 10 -19.99 26.07 -17.38
N ILE A 11 -20.19 24.81 -17.00
CA ILE A 11 -19.18 24.05 -16.28
C ILE A 11 -17.96 24.02 -17.22
N ASP A 12 -16.87 24.66 -16.81
CA ASP A 12 -15.63 24.70 -17.59
C ASP A 12 -15.21 23.26 -17.93
N LYS A 13 -14.69 23.03 -19.15
CA LYS A 13 -14.11 21.73 -19.57
C LYS A 13 -13.09 21.21 -18.55
N LYS A 14 -12.39 22.11 -17.85
CA LYS A 14 -11.50 21.75 -16.74
C LYS A 14 -12.24 21.10 -15.58
N ASP A 15 -13.38 21.65 -15.19
CA ASP A 15 -14.20 21.14 -14.09
C ASP A 15 -14.83 19.80 -14.44
N LEU A 16 -15.33 19.63 -15.68
CA LEU A 16 -15.79 18.33 -16.17
C LEU A 16 -14.66 17.29 -16.17
N THR A 17 -13.44 17.68 -16.56
CA THR A 17 -12.27 16.79 -16.53
C THR A 17 -11.93 16.35 -15.10
N ILE A 18 -11.94 17.30 -14.16
CA ILE A 18 -11.66 17.03 -12.74
C ILE A 18 -12.72 16.09 -12.16
N LEU A 19 -14.00 16.40 -12.36
CA LEU A 19 -15.11 15.56 -11.89
C LEU A 19 -15.04 14.16 -12.48
N GLY A 20 -14.83 14.04 -13.80
CA GLY A 20 -14.68 12.75 -14.46
C GLY A 20 -13.53 11.92 -13.90
N ARG A 21 -12.38 12.54 -13.58
CA ARG A 21 -11.24 11.85 -13.00
C ARG A 21 -11.41 11.52 -11.51
N ILE A 22 -12.14 12.33 -10.74
CA ILE A 22 -12.53 11.99 -9.37
C ILE A 22 -13.42 10.74 -9.38
N ILE A 23 -14.44 10.72 -10.24
CA ILE A 23 -15.34 9.56 -10.40
C ILE A 23 -14.55 8.33 -10.83
N ALA A 24 -13.64 8.45 -11.81
CA ALA A 24 -12.80 7.35 -12.24
C ALA A 24 -11.87 6.85 -11.11
N ALA A 25 -11.21 7.75 -10.38
CA ALA A 25 -10.32 7.40 -9.28
C ALA A 25 -11.07 6.72 -8.12
N ALA A 26 -12.33 7.10 -7.88
CA ALA A 26 -13.16 6.46 -6.87
C ALA A 26 -13.66 5.08 -7.35
N TYR A 27 -14.39 5.05 -8.47
CA TYR A 27 -15.24 3.91 -8.82
C TYR A 27 -14.66 2.94 -9.87
N HIS A 28 -13.68 3.38 -10.67
CA HIS A 28 -13.12 2.50 -11.70
C HIS A 28 -12.23 1.43 -11.05
N GLN A 29 -12.55 0.17 -11.31
CA GLN A 29 -11.68 -0.95 -10.96
C GLN A 29 -10.50 -1.00 -11.94
N LYS A 30 -9.29 -1.04 -11.41
CA LYS A 30 -8.06 -1.20 -12.16
C LYS A 30 -7.32 -2.42 -11.61
N ASP A 31 -6.57 -3.09 -12.45
CA ASP A 31 -5.67 -4.15 -11.99
C ASP A 31 -4.76 -3.63 -10.88
N LEU A 32 -4.56 -4.45 -9.85
CA LEU A 32 -3.68 -4.17 -8.70
C LEU A 32 -4.13 -3.02 -7.78
N LYS A 33 -5.19 -2.28 -8.14
CA LYS A 33 -5.76 -1.21 -7.30
C LYS A 33 -6.43 -1.82 -6.08
N ILE A 34 -6.15 -1.26 -4.91
CA ILE A 34 -6.86 -1.61 -3.68
C ILE A 34 -8.27 -1.04 -3.77
N PRO A 35 -9.34 -1.87 -3.70
CA PRO A 35 -10.70 -1.36 -3.70
C PRO A 35 -11.00 -0.60 -2.42
N VAL A 36 -11.80 0.45 -2.57
CA VAL A 36 -12.25 1.30 -1.47
C VAL A 36 -13.61 0.82 -1.00
N ILE A 37 -13.76 0.63 0.31
CA ILE A 37 -15.05 0.40 0.95
C ILE A 37 -15.70 1.76 1.19
N TYR A 38 -16.82 2.00 0.52
CA TYR A 38 -17.67 3.15 0.80
C TYR A 38 -18.46 2.90 2.08
N LYS A 39 -18.17 3.67 3.12
CA LYS A 39 -18.84 3.58 4.40
C LYS A 39 -19.87 4.70 4.51
N PRO A 40 -21.11 4.44 4.93
CA PRO A 40 -22.08 5.50 5.24
C PRO A 40 -21.64 6.40 6.41
N THR A 41 -20.80 5.86 7.30
CA THR A 41 -20.22 6.52 8.48
C THR A 41 -18.71 6.28 8.53
N ASP A 42 -17.95 7.18 9.16
CA ASP A 42 -16.48 7.11 9.20
C ASP A 42 -15.93 5.81 9.83
N SER A 43 -16.69 5.18 10.73
CA SER A 43 -16.36 3.88 11.32
C SER A 43 -17.21 2.75 10.72
N LEU A 44 -16.52 1.70 10.26
CA LEU A 44 -17.08 0.36 10.26
C LEU A 44 -16.90 -0.14 11.70
N ASN A 45 -17.97 -0.60 12.36
CA ASN A 45 -17.93 -1.12 13.73
C ASN A 45 -17.24 -2.49 13.78
N LEU A 46 -16.01 -2.58 13.27
CA LEU A 46 -15.16 -3.76 13.34
C LEU A 46 -14.15 -3.53 14.46
N SER A 47 -14.39 -4.17 15.60
CA SER A 47 -13.56 -4.03 16.80
C SER A 47 -12.31 -4.89 16.76
N HIS A 48 -12.29 -6.00 16.02
CA HIS A 48 -11.13 -6.89 15.97
C HIS A 48 -10.97 -7.47 14.58
N LEU A 49 -9.73 -7.65 14.15
CA LEU A 49 -9.39 -8.31 12.89
C LEU A 49 -8.39 -9.42 13.16
N THR A 50 -8.67 -10.62 12.64
CA THR A 50 -7.80 -11.78 12.76
C THR A 50 -7.28 -12.19 11.39
N PHE A 51 -5.95 -12.22 11.24
CA PHE A 51 -5.30 -12.84 10.09
C PHE A 51 -5.26 -14.36 10.26
N ALA A 52 -5.52 -15.09 9.19
CA ALA A 52 -5.35 -16.54 9.14
C ALA A 52 -4.76 -16.97 7.79
N PHE A 53 -4.07 -18.09 7.78
CA PHE A 53 -3.41 -18.64 6.60
C PHE A 53 -3.80 -20.09 6.41
N GLU A 54 -4.34 -20.42 5.25
CA GLU A 54 -4.72 -21.79 4.87
C GLU A 54 -4.61 -21.92 3.35
N ASP A 55 -4.11 -23.04 2.85
CA ASP A 55 -3.99 -23.33 1.41
C ASP A 55 -3.23 -22.26 0.60
N ASN A 56 -2.11 -21.76 1.13
CA ASN A 56 -1.31 -20.68 0.51
C ASN A 56 -2.08 -19.36 0.28
N MET A 57 -3.16 -19.16 1.01
CA MET A 57 -3.97 -17.94 0.97
C MET A 57 -4.09 -17.35 2.37
N TRP A 58 -3.96 -16.03 2.43
CA TRP A 58 -4.26 -15.27 3.62
C TRP A 58 -5.69 -14.79 3.61
N TYR A 59 -6.28 -14.73 4.81
CA TYR A 59 -7.64 -14.28 5.06
C TYR A 59 -7.63 -13.28 6.22
N VAL A 60 -8.49 -12.27 6.14
CA VAL A 60 -8.79 -11.38 7.27
C VAL A 60 -10.23 -11.59 7.69
N PHE A 61 -10.44 -11.98 8.94
CA PHE A 61 -11.77 -12.17 9.53
C PHE A 61 -12.09 -11.06 10.54
N PRO A 62 -13.35 -10.63 10.65
CA PRO A 62 -13.79 -9.82 11.77
C PRO A 62 -13.86 -10.68 13.05
N GLY A 63 -13.43 -10.13 14.18
CA GLY A 63 -13.43 -10.78 15.50
C GLY A 63 -12.04 -11.17 16.01
N HIS A 64 -12.01 -11.74 17.21
CA HIS A 64 -10.79 -12.15 17.93
C HIS A 64 -10.19 -13.48 17.48
N SER A 65 -10.93 -14.26 16.70
CA SER A 65 -10.49 -15.56 16.21
C SER A 65 -10.99 -15.79 14.80
N ALA A 66 -10.23 -16.56 14.04
CA ALA A 66 -10.66 -17.00 12.73
C ALA A 66 -11.76 -18.07 12.90
N PRO A 67 -12.93 -17.93 12.24
CA PRO A 67 -13.99 -18.90 12.35
C PRO A 67 -13.57 -20.22 11.69
N VAL A 68 -13.65 -21.31 12.47
CA VAL A 68 -13.32 -22.66 12.02
C VAL A 68 -14.59 -23.50 12.01
N ASP A 69 -14.78 -24.27 10.94
CA ASP A 69 -15.87 -25.23 10.84
C ASP A 69 -15.64 -26.41 11.79
N SER A 70 -16.63 -26.72 12.63
CA SER A 70 -16.48 -27.72 13.69
C SER A 70 -16.20 -29.13 13.18
N ASN A 71 -16.70 -29.44 11.97
CA ASN A 71 -16.68 -30.78 11.38
C ASN A 71 -15.40 -31.01 10.57
N THR A 72 -14.99 -30.02 9.78
CA THR A 72 -13.82 -30.12 8.89
C THR A 72 -12.55 -29.59 9.52
N LYS A 73 -12.65 -28.79 10.60
CA LYS A 73 -11.54 -28.06 11.24
C LYS A 73 -10.82 -27.07 10.29
N SER A 74 -11.45 -26.71 9.17
CA SER A 74 -10.94 -25.73 8.20
C SER A 74 -11.53 -24.35 8.43
N LEU A 75 -10.87 -23.33 7.89
CA LEU A 75 -11.37 -21.95 7.95
C LEU A 75 -12.72 -21.81 7.23
N MET A 76 -13.65 -21.07 7.83
CA MET A 76 -14.90 -20.71 7.18
C MET A 76 -14.68 -19.56 6.19
N LYS A 77 -14.01 -19.85 5.06
CA LYS A 77 -13.52 -18.87 4.06
C LYS A 77 -14.60 -17.87 3.60
N GLY A 78 -15.86 -18.28 3.51
CA GLY A 78 -16.99 -17.40 3.14
C GLY A 78 -17.32 -16.28 4.16
N ARG A 79 -16.73 -16.32 5.36
CA ARG A 79 -16.86 -15.27 6.39
C ARG A 79 -15.68 -14.29 6.39
N ALA A 80 -14.70 -14.47 5.50
CA ALA A 80 -13.56 -13.57 5.42
C ALA A 80 -14.01 -12.22 4.85
N LEU A 81 -13.52 -11.14 5.44
CA LEU A 81 -13.69 -9.79 4.89
C LEU A 81 -12.97 -9.66 3.55
N ILE A 82 -11.76 -10.23 3.47
CA ILE A 82 -10.93 -10.24 2.28
C ILE A 82 -9.96 -11.42 2.33
N SER A 83 -9.56 -11.92 1.14
CA SER A 83 -8.52 -12.93 0.99
C SER A 83 -7.56 -12.55 -0.15
N ASN A 84 -6.29 -12.95 -0.01
CA ASN A 84 -5.26 -12.78 -1.02
C ASN A 84 -4.07 -13.71 -0.73
N SER A 85 -3.31 -14.10 -1.75
CA SER A 85 -2.07 -14.87 -1.58
C SER A 85 -0.94 -14.05 -0.96
N ASP A 86 -1.06 -12.71 -0.92
CA ASP A 86 -0.05 -11.79 -0.42
C ASP A 86 -0.56 -11.04 0.82
N ILE A 87 0.06 -11.28 1.97
CA ILE A 87 -0.31 -10.59 3.20
C ILE A 87 0.00 -9.09 3.16
N VAL A 88 0.95 -8.65 2.33
CA VAL A 88 1.25 -7.22 2.13
C VAL A 88 0.06 -6.53 1.48
N TYR A 89 -0.60 -7.20 0.52
CA TYR A 89 -1.84 -6.72 -0.07
C TYR A 89 -2.94 -6.55 0.98
N LEU A 90 -3.15 -7.58 1.82
CA LEU A 90 -4.17 -7.52 2.88
C LEU A 90 -3.88 -6.43 3.90
N THR A 91 -2.63 -6.28 4.31
CA THR A 91 -2.19 -5.22 5.23
C THR A 91 -2.45 -3.84 4.62
N ALA A 92 -2.09 -3.64 3.35
CA ALA A 92 -2.37 -2.39 2.67
C ALA A 92 -3.87 -2.13 2.53
N TYR A 93 -4.68 -3.17 2.26
CA TYR A 93 -6.12 -3.07 2.14
C TYR A 93 -6.78 -2.59 3.44
N ILE A 94 -6.45 -3.19 4.58
CA ILE A 94 -7.05 -2.81 5.87
C ILE A 94 -6.61 -1.41 6.31
N VAL A 95 -5.37 -1.02 6.03
CA VAL A 95 -4.88 0.34 6.33
C VAL A 95 -5.59 1.35 5.44
N TRP A 96 -5.62 1.10 4.13
CA TRP A 96 -6.22 2.01 3.15
C TRP A 96 -7.70 2.27 3.44
N ASN A 97 -8.43 1.22 3.82
CA ASN A 97 -9.84 1.29 4.17
C ASN A 97 -10.12 1.72 5.61
N ASN A 98 -9.12 2.22 6.34
CA ASN A 98 -9.25 2.67 7.73
C ASN A 98 -9.89 1.61 8.64
N LEU A 99 -9.42 0.37 8.54
CA LEU A 99 -9.82 -0.77 9.39
C LEU A 99 -8.69 -1.20 10.34
N PHE A 100 -7.48 -0.67 10.13
CA PHE A 100 -6.29 -1.02 10.89
C PHE A 100 -6.22 -0.25 12.21
N LEU A 101 -6.27 -0.98 13.32
CA LEU A 101 -6.07 -0.50 14.68
C LEU A 101 -5.11 -1.45 15.40
N GLU A 102 -3.93 -0.95 15.78
CA GLU A 102 -2.79 -1.75 16.24
C GLU A 102 -3.15 -2.76 17.34
N ASN A 103 -3.87 -2.30 18.37
CA ASN A 103 -4.24 -3.11 19.53
C ASN A 103 -5.33 -4.15 19.24
N TRP A 104 -5.93 -4.11 18.05
CA TRP A 104 -7.09 -4.92 17.68
C TRP A 104 -6.77 -5.96 16.60
N MET A 105 -5.48 -6.12 16.27
CA MET A 105 -4.99 -7.07 15.29
C MET A 105 -4.57 -8.38 15.96
N HIS A 106 -5.13 -9.48 15.47
CA HIS A 106 -4.84 -10.84 15.91
C HIS A 106 -4.33 -11.68 14.74
N MET A 107 -3.71 -12.81 15.05
CA MET A 107 -3.26 -13.77 14.05
C MET A 107 -3.49 -15.18 14.58
N ALA A 108 -4.20 -16.00 13.81
CA ALA A 108 -4.29 -17.42 14.06
C ALA A 108 -2.91 -18.08 13.84
N PRO A 109 -2.63 -19.22 14.50
CA PRO A 109 -1.44 -20.00 14.19
C PRO A 109 -1.32 -20.23 12.68
N ASN A 110 -0.14 -19.99 12.13
CA ASN A 110 0.09 -20.08 10.70
C ASN A 110 1.45 -20.74 10.42
N SER A 111 1.55 -21.38 9.26
CA SER A 111 2.77 -22.05 8.79
C SER A 111 3.74 -21.13 8.05
N SER A 112 3.39 -19.84 7.87
CA SER A 112 4.30 -18.87 7.27
C SER A 112 5.33 -18.38 8.29
N GLY A 113 6.42 -17.77 7.81
CA GLY A 113 7.37 -17.06 8.67
C GLY A 113 6.88 -15.71 9.20
N VAL A 114 5.65 -15.30 8.86
CA VAL A 114 5.11 -13.97 9.18
C VAL A 114 4.50 -13.96 10.57
N THR A 115 4.86 -12.93 11.35
CA THR A 115 4.31 -12.69 12.68
C THR A 115 3.33 -11.52 12.68
N ILE A 116 2.41 -11.51 13.65
CA ILE A 116 1.47 -10.39 13.82
C ILE A 116 2.18 -9.07 14.09
N GLN A 117 3.31 -9.08 14.81
CA GLN A 117 4.10 -7.88 15.09
C GLN A 117 4.64 -7.27 13.80
N GLU A 118 5.10 -8.09 12.85
CA GLU A 118 5.58 -7.59 11.56
C GLU A 118 4.45 -7.03 10.68
N VAL A 119 3.25 -7.61 10.76
CA VAL A 119 2.05 -7.06 10.10
C VAL A 119 1.66 -5.71 10.71
N ILE A 120 1.69 -5.57 12.04
CA ILE A 120 1.43 -4.31 12.74
C ILE A 120 2.47 -3.25 12.37
N ASN A 121 3.77 -3.62 12.38
CA ASN A 121 4.87 -2.73 12.00
C ASN A 121 4.70 -2.21 10.56
N LEU A 122 4.40 -3.11 9.61
CA LEU A 122 4.12 -2.74 8.23
C LEU A 122 2.86 -1.87 8.12
N GLY A 123 1.79 -2.21 8.84
CA GLY A 123 0.53 -1.46 8.86
C GLY A 123 0.73 -0.01 9.33
N ASN A 124 1.44 0.18 10.43
CA ASN A 124 1.84 1.51 10.93
C ASN A 124 2.61 2.30 9.90
N LYS A 125 3.48 1.60 9.17
CA LYS A 125 4.30 2.21 8.14
C LYS A 125 3.50 2.67 6.94
N ILE A 126 2.62 1.82 6.43
CA ILE A 126 1.71 2.16 5.35
C ILE A 126 0.84 3.34 5.79
N LYS A 127 0.29 3.31 7.01
CA LYS A 127 -0.57 4.37 7.56
C LYS A 127 0.16 5.72 7.61
N SER A 128 1.39 5.73 8.12
CA SER A 128 2.21 6.95 8.23
C SER A 128 2.59 7.55 6.87
N MET A 129 2.74 6.73 5.82
CA MET A 129 3.32 7.17 4.55
C MET A 129 2.27 7.39 3.46
N MET A 130 1.33 6.46 3.32
CA MET A 130 0.30 6.47 2.28
C MET A 130 -0.98 7.22 2.68
N LEU A 131 -1.16 7.45 4.00
CA LEU A 131 -2.40 7.89 4.63
C LEU A 131 -3.54 6.89 4.36
N THR A 132 -4.67 7.09 5.04
CA THR A 132 -5.92 6.37 4.76
C THR A 132 -6.64 7.01 3.56
N TYR A 133 -7.61 6.28 2.97
CA TYR A 133 -8.42 6.83 1.88
C TYR A 133 -9.13 8.11 2.33
N ASN A 134 -8.84 9.21 1.65
CA ASN A 134 -9.53 10.48 1.81
C ASN A 134 -9.46 11.27 0.49
N THR A 135 -10.60 11.40 -0.19
CA THR A 135 -10.70 12.11 -1.48
C THR A 135 -10.42 13.60 -1.36
N SER A 136 -10.68 14.19 -0.20
CA SER A 136 -10.52 15.62 0.06
C SER A 136 -9.05 16.03 0.20
N VAL A 137 -8.14 15.08 0.39
CA VAL A 137 -6.69 15.33 0.52
C VAL A 137 -6.02 15.52 -0.84
N VAL A 138 -6.63 15.09 -1.94
CA VAL A 138 -6.03 15.22 -3.27
C VAL A 138 -6.26 16.63 -3.81
N GLU A 139 -5.17 17.39 -4.00
CA GLU A 139 -5.25 18.70 -4.63
C GLU A 139 -5.93 18.62 -6.01
N ARG A 140 -6.91 19.50 -6.23
CA ARG A 140 -7.69 19.58 -7.48
C ARG A 140 -6.81 19.58 -8.74
N ASN A 141 -5.69 20.30 -8.68
CA ASN A 141 -4.73 20.43 -9.78
C ASN A 141 -4.05 19.10 -10.16
N ASN A 142 -4.01 18.12 -9.25
CA ASN A 142 -3.47 16.80 -9.58
C ASN A 142 -4.39 16.00 -10.51
N TYR A 143 -5.72 16.22 -10.43
CA TYR A 143 -6.65 15.63 -11.38
C TYR A 143 -6.52 16.22 -12.77
N LEU A 144 -5.94 17.41 -12.97
CA LEU A 144 -5.66 17.92 -14.32
C LEU A 144 -4.41 17.28 -14.95
N LYS A 145 -3.48 16.79 -14.12
CA LYS A 145 -2.27 16.10 -14.57
C LYS A 145 -2.57 14.65 -14.93
N LYS A 146 -1.81 14.09 -15.88
CA LYS A 146 -1.84 12.66 -16.19
C LYS A 146 -1.52 11.84 -14.93
N GLU A 147 -2.15 10.68 -14.80
CA GLU A 147 -1.86 9.71 -13.75
C GLU A 147 -0.37 9.34 -13.75
N ARG A 148 0.25 9.42 -12.57
CA ARG A 148 1.64 9.04 -12.32
C ARG A 148 1.83 8.63 -10.86
N ILE A 149 2.85 7.82 -10.61
CA ILE A 149 3.26 7.47 -9.25
C ILE A 149 3.74 8.74 -8.53
N SER A 150 3.29 8.93 -7.29
CA SER A 150 3.70 10.04 -6.42
C SER A 150 4.49 9.54 -5.20
N LYS A 151 4.15 8.35 -4.70
CA LYS A 151 4.78 7.75 -3.52
C LYS A 151 4.80 6.22 -3.65
N MET A 152 5.85 5.56 -3.15
CA MET A 152 5.89 4.10 -3.07
C MET A 152 6.62 3.59 -1.83
N ILE A 153 6.23 2.41 -1.35
CA ILE A 153 6.95 1.59 -0.39
C ILE A 153 7.33 0.29 -1.09
N VAL A 154 8.62 -0.03 -1.10
CA VAL A 154 9.16 -1.31 -1.56
C VAL A 154 9.34 -2.20 -0.34
N VAL A 155 8.49 -3.22 -0.21
CA VAL A 155 8.53 -4.25 0.81
C VAL A 155 9.37 -5.42 0.30
N VAL A 156 10.36 -5.85 1.07
CA VAL A 156 11.35 -6.84 0.64
C VAL A 156 11.17 -8.15 1.39
N SER A 157 11.00 -9.24 0.63
CA SER A 157 10.97 -10.64 1.10
C SER A 157 10.09 -10.90 2.32
N PHE A 158 8.94 -10.23 2.49
CA PHE A 158 8.15 -10.28 3.73
C PHE A 158 7.80 -11.70 4.22
N GLU A 159 7.50 -12.64 3.32
CA GLU A 159 7.08 -14.00 3.71
C GLU A 159 8.25 -15.02 3.82
N ASN A 160 9.43 -14.74 3.24
CA ASN A 160 10.47 -15.76 2.94
C ASN A 160 11.84 -15.49 3.61
N LEU A 161 11.87 -14.88 4.80
CA LEU A 161 13.12 -14.35 5.37
C LEU A 161 14.07 -15.38 6.01
N SER A 162 13.59 -16.59 6.31
CA SER A 162 14.38 -17.55 7.09
C SER A 162 15.54 -18.18 6.31
N GLU A 163 15.50 -18.19 4.97
CA GLU A 163 16.42 -19.01 4.17
C GLU A 163 17.09 -18.28 2.99
N GLU A 164 16.56 -17.15 2.52
CA GLU A 164 17.04 -16.51 1.30
C GLU A 164 18.20 -15.52 1.55
N LYS A 165 19.42 -15.88 1.11
CA LYS A 165 20.52 -14.91 0.91
C LYS A 165 20.26 -13.97 -0.28
N ASP A 166 19.38 -14.38 -1.19
CA ASP A 166 19.08 -13.67 -2.43
C ASP A 166 17.72 -12.99 -2.40
N ILE A 167 17.74 -11.68 -2.63
CA ILE A 167 16.56 -10.82 -2.60
C ILE A 167 15.76 -10.99 -3.88
N ASN A 168 14.83 -11.94 -3.91
CA ASN A 168 14.07 -12.24 -5.12
C ASN A 168 12.61 -11.83 -5.03
N ASN A 169 12.05 -11.63 -3.84
CA ASN A 169 10.64 -11.28 -3.68
C ASN A 169 10.47 -9.83 -3.20
N PHE A 170 9.73 -9.05 -3.98
CA PHE A 170 9.40 -7.67 -3.67
C PHE A 170 7.90 -7.46 -3.77
N CYS A 171 7.35 -6.65 -2.88
CA CYS A 171 6.01 -6.11 -3.04
C CYS A 171 6.08 -4.59 -3.04
N VAL A 172 5.58 -3.95 -4.09
CA VAL A 172 5.56 -2.50 -4.23
C VAL A 172 4.15 -2.00 -3.93
N ILE A 173 4.00 -1.26 -2.84
CA ILE A 173 2.78 -0.51 -2.54
C ILE A 173 3.01 0.90 -3.09
N TYR A 174 2.17 1.40 -3.99
CA TYR A 174 2.35 2.75 -4.53
C TYR A 174 1.04 3.52 -4.58
N LYS A 175 1.16 4.84 -4.42
CA LYS A 175 0.07 5.80 -4.55
C LYS A 175 0.31 6.67 -5.77
N ASN A 176 -0.74 6.93 -6.55
CA ASN A 176 -0.67 7.85 -7.68
C ASN A 176 -1.03 9.29 -7.26
N ASN A 177 -0.89 10.26 -8.16
CA ASN A 177 -1.29 11.64 -7.92
C ASN A 177 -2.81 11.87 -7.86
N TRP A 178 -3.62 10.88 -8.23
CA TRP A 178 -5.09 10.93 -8.09
C TRP A 178 -5.56 10.33 -6.76
N GLY A 179 -4.63 9.91 -5.89
CA GLY A 179 -4.93 9.38 -4.57
C GLY A 179 -5.27 7.89 -4.54
N GLU A 180 -5.14 7.16 -5.65
CA GLU A 180 -5.38 5.71 -5.68
C GLU A 180 -4.14 4.95 -5.17
N VAL A 181 -4.36 3.81 -4.50
CA VAL A 181 -3.30 2.93 -3.99
C VAL A 181 -3.33 1.59 -4.72
N PHE A 182 -2.15 1.07 -5.01
CA PHE A 182 -1.93 -0.17 -5.75
C PHE A 182 -0.90 -1.03 -5.03
N VAL A 183 -0.97 -2.33 -5.23
CA VAL A 183 -0.02 -3.31 -4.67
C VAL A 183 0.42 -4.27 -5.76
N LEU A 184 1.73 -4.36 -5.98
CA LEU A 184 2.33 -5.17 -7.06
C LEU A 184 3.41 -6.09 -6.50
N ARG A 185 3.23 -7.40 -6.66
CA ARG A 185 4.25 -8.41 -6.33
C ARG A 185 5.19 -8.65 -7.51
N LEU A 186 6.49 -8.71 -7.22
CA LEU A 186 7.58 -8.84 -8.18
C LEU A 186 8.58 -9.88 -7.69
N ASN A 187 8.66 -10.99 -8.41
CA ASN A 187 9.49 -12.14 -8.01
C ASN A 187 10.93 -12.07 -8.57
N SER A 188 11.46 -10.87 -8.86
CA SER A 188 12.91 -10.69 -9.12
C SER A 188 13.35 -9.23 -9.06
N LYS A 189 14.66 -9.03 -8.83
CA LYS A 189 15.34 -7.73 -8.91
C LYS A 189 15.18 -7.08 -10.29
N HIS A 190 15.22 -7.89 -11.36
CA HIS A 190 15.07 -7.42 -12.74
C HIS A 190 13.67 -6.87 -13.00
N LYS A 191 12.62 -7.55 -12.51
CA LYS A 191 11.24 -7.07 -12.61
C LYS A 191 11.03 -5.77 -11.83
N LEU A 192 11.64 -5.64 -10.64
CA LEU A 192 11.65 -4.38 -9.90
C LEU A 192 12.32 -3.25 -10.69
N ALA A 193 13.53 -3.47 -11.20
CA ALA A 193 14.25 -2.47 -11.98
C ALA A 193 13.47 -2.06 -13.25
N ALA A 194 12.87 -3.02 -13.96
CA ALA A 194 12.05 -2.76 -15.14
C ALA A 194 10.79 -1.95 -14.78
N PHE A 195 10.12 -2.28 -13.69
CA PHE A 195 8.97 -1.52 -13.18
C PHE A 195 9.34 -0.08 -12.88
N LEU A 196 10.44 0.15 -12.16
CA LEU A 196 10.91 1.49 -11.80
C LEU A 196 11.24 2.31 -13.05
N LYS A 197 12.03 1.77 -13.99
CA LYS A 197 12.41 2.44 -15.23
C LYS A 197 11.20 2.78 -16.12
N LYS A 198 10.20 1.91 -16.17
CA LYS A 198 9.00 2.11 -16.99
C LYS A 198 8.07 3.16 -16.42
N ASN A 199 7.87 3.17 -15.10
CA ASN A 199 6.80 3.95 -14.47
C ASN A 199 7.27 5.24 -13.81
N ILE A 200 8.57 5.41 -13.60
CA ILE A 200 9.12 6.57 -12.92
C ILE A 200 10.01 7.33 -13.89
N ASN A 201 9.56 8.53 -14.25
CA ASN A 201 10.35 9.44 -15.06
C ASN A 201 11.43 10.08 -14.18
N GLN A 202 12.65 10.24 -14.68
CA GLN A 202 13.74 10.92 -13.98
C GLN A 202 13.37 12.33 -13.47
N LYS A 203 12.45 13.02 -14.17
CA LYS A 203 11.94 14.35 -13.78
C LYS A 203 10.84 14.32 -12.72
N SER A 204 10.27 13.16 -12.44
CA SER A 204 9.19 13.03 -11.46
C SER A 204 9.75 12.83 -10.06
N LYS A 205 9.40 13.74 -9.14
CA LYS A 205 9.66 13.57 -7.71
C LYS A 205 8.73 12.45 -7.21
N VAL A 206 9.30 11.28 -6.95
CA VAL A 206 8.61 10.15 -6.32
C VAL A 206 9.25 9.88 -4.98
N GLU A 207 8.46 9.97 -3.91
CA GLU A 207 8.92 9.58 -2.58
C GLU A 207 9.03 8.06 -2.49
N THR A 208 10.22 7.56 -2.18
CA THR A 208 10.50 6.11 -2.18
C THR A 208 10.90 5.67 -0.79
N TYR A 209 10.20 4.68 -0.29
CA TYR A 209 10.43 4.10 1.02
C TYR A 209 10.78 2.62 0.87
N CYS A 210 11.62 2.09 1.76
CA CYS A 210 11.94 0.67 1.79
C CYS A 210 11.56 0.08 3.14
N TYR A 211 10.89 -1.08 3.12
CA TYR A 211 10.53 -1.85 4.31
C TYR A 211 11.13 -3.25 4.21
N LEU A 212 11.72 -3.69 5.31
CA LEU A 212 12.20 -5.05 5.55
C LEU A 212 11.81 -5.41 6.98
N GLN A 213 11.45 -6.66 7.24
CA GLN A 213 11.13 -7.06 8.61
C GLN A 213 12.35 -6.92 9.51
N LYS A 214 12.14 -6.46 10.75
CA LYS A 214 13.25 -6.23 11.69
C LYS A 214 13.91 -7.54 12.14
N SER A 215 13.17 -8.64 12.08
CA SER A 215 13.65 -9.99 12.38
C SER A 215 14.58 -10.59 11.30
N ALA A 216 14.81 -9.92 10.17
CA ALA A 216 15.60 -10.46 9.07
C ALA A 216 17.09 -10.64 9.46
N LYS A 217 17.61 -11.88 9.34
CA LYS A 217 19.00 -12.24 9.70
C LYS A 217 20.08 -11.41 9.01
N TYR A 218 19.81 -10.92 7.80
CA TYR A 218 20.74 -10.12 7.00
C TYR A 218 20.18 -8.72 6.69
N TYR A 219 19.46 -8.12 7.64
CA TYR A 219 18.73 -6.86 7.47
C TYR A 219 19.54 -5.78 6.73
N ASP A 220 20.72 -5.42 7.25
CA ASP A 220 21.56 -4.34 6.69
C ASP A 220 22.02 -4.62 5.26
N LYS A 221 22.45 -5.86 4.99
CA LYS A 221 22.90 -6.25 3.66
C LYS A 221 21.75 -6.26 2.65
N ILE A 222 20.57 -6.71 3.07
CA ILE A 222 19.38 -6.77 2.21
C ILE A 222 18.88 -5.36 1.89
N ILE A 223 18.80 -4.49 2.90
CA ILE A 223 18.34 -3.12 2.70
C ILE A 223 19.31 -2.36 1.78
N GLU A 224 20.63 -2.46 2.00
CA GLU A 224 21.63 -1.81 1.15
C GLU A 224 21.57 -2.25 -0.31
N ARG A 225 21.47 -3.56 -0.55
CA ARG A 225 21.33 -4.11 -1.90
C ARG A 225 20.05 -3.61 -2.58
N THR A 226 18.94 -3.57 -1.85
CA THR A 226 17.67 -3.05 -2.36
C THR A 226 17.78 -1.57 -2.72
N LYS A 227 18.42 -0.76 -1.87
CA LYS A 227 18.70 0.65 -2.17
C LYS A 227 19.50 0.80 -3.45
N LYS A 228 20.58 0.03 -3.63
CA LYS A 228 21.39 0.08 -4.87
C LYS A 228 20.56 -0.22 -6.11
N ILE A 229 19.64 -1.19 -6.05
CA ILE A 229 18.73 -1.51 -7.17
C ILE A 229 17.79 -0.32 -7.46
N ILE A 230 17.19 0.27 -6.42
CA ILE A 230 16.29 1.42 -6.56
C ILE A 230 17.04 2.62 -7.14
N SER A 231 18.15 3.03 -6.53
CA SER A 231 18.94 4.19 -6.97
C SER A 231 19.49 4.04 -8.39
N SER A 232 20.02 2.85 -8.73
CA SER A 232 20.50 2.60 -10.11
C SER A 232 19.38 2.61 -11.15
N SER A 233 18.16 2.22 -10.76
CA SER A 233 17.00 2.21 -11.67
C SER A 233 16.37 3.59 -11.85
N LEU A 234 16.44 4.45 -10.83
CA LEU A 234 15.90 5.81 -10.87
C LEU A 234 16.86 6.83 -11.49
N GLY A 235 18.15 6.48 -11.61
CA GLY A 235 19.18 7.30 -12.22
C GLY A 235 19.71 8.35 -11.25
N ASN A 236 20.99 8.26 -10.90
CA ASN A 236 21.73 9.33 -10.23
C ASN A 236 21.99 10.48 -11.22
N GLY A 237 20.94 11.20 -11.63
CA GLY A 237 21.10 12.54 -12.20
C GLY A 237 21.34 13.52 -11.05
N HIS A 238 22.38 14.35 -11.16
CA HIS A 238 22.84 15.40 -10.23
C HIS A 238 21.80 16.48 -9.84
N GLY A 239 20.50 16.18 -9.85
CA GLY A 239 19.42 17.07 -9.40
C GLY A 239 18.08 16.38 -9.11
N SER A 240 17.98 15.05 -9.12
CA SER A 240 16.74 14.34 -8.76
C SER A 240 16.81 13.86 -7.30
N SER A 241 16.18 14.61 -6.40
CA SER A 241 16.05 14.26 -4.98
C SER A 241 15.04 13.12 -4.80
N THR A 242 15.46 11.90 -5.13
CA THR A 242 14.79 10.70 -4.63
C THR A 242 15.17 10.56 -3.17
N ASN A 243 14.31 11.05 -2.28
CA ASN A 243 14.50 10.82 -0.86
C ASN A 243 14.16 9.36 -0.59
N LEU A 244 15.21 8.54 -0.47
CA LEU A 244 15.11 7.13 -0.10
C LEU A 244 15.19 7.02 1.42
N PHE A 245 14.03 6.85 2.06
CA PHE A 245 13.97 6.74 3.51
C PHE A 245 14.00 5.27 3.94
N ILE A 246 14.94 4.91 4.81
CA ILE A 246 14.88 3.64 5.53
C ILE A 246 13.87 3.77 6.64
N LEU A 247 13.04 2.77 6.78
CA LEU A 247 12.02 2.75 7.79
C LEU A 247 12.42 1.75 8.86
N GLY A 248 13.24 2.23 9.79
CA GLY A 248 13.84 1.45 10.87
C GLY A 248 14.72 2.27 11.82
N GLU A 249 15.18 3.45 11.39
CA GLU A 249 15.95 4.37 12.23
C GLU A 249 15.06 5.51 12.74
N HIS A 250 15.13 5.80 14.04
CA HIS A 250 14.89 7.17 14.51
C HIS A 250 15.84 8.10 13.76
N PRO A 251 15.47 9.37 13.50
CA PRO A 251 16.44 10.33 12.95
C PRO A 251 17.65 10.39 13.90
N ILE A 252 18.80 9.90 13.44
CA ILE A 252 20.07 10.23 14.09
C ILE A 252 20.30 11.70 13.76
N VAL A 253 19.92 12.56 14.72
CA VAL A 253 20.36 13.95 14.74
C VAL A 253 21.86 13.89 15.04
N TYR A 254 22.69 14.12 14.02
CA TYR A 254 24.05 14.57 14.27
C TYR A 254 23.91 16.01 14.81
N ILE A 255 24.02 16.14 16.13
CA ILE A 255 24.33 17.40 16.78
C ILE A 255 25.86 17.46 16.73
N ASP A 256 26.41 18.42 15.99
CA ASP A 256 27.81 18.83 16.12
C ASP A 256 28.08 19.35 17.54
#